data_AF-A0A3A5MT98-F1
#
_entry.id   AF-A0A3A5MT98-F1
#
_cell.length_a   1.000
_cell.length_b   1.000
_cell.length_c   1.000
_cell.angle_alpha   90.00
_cell.angle_beta   90.00
_cell.angle_gamma   90.00
#
_symmetry.space_group_name_H-M   'P 1'
#
loop_
_entity.id
_entity.type
_entity.pdbx_description
1 polymer ?
#
loop_
_entity_poly.entity_id
_entity_poly.type
_entity_poly.pdbx_seq_one_letter_code
_entity_poly.pdbx_strand_id
1 'polypeptide(L)'
;MTENNEVLRVPGIRDVSSFYSEFGGEDVVVRPSSSDLNPFRIEVMLDSNTAIFPPKVVVHEGDIVERADPRGGVIEYVISRYEFNKDPFGDDMDHWHATLAEKGHARRTFAQPRIIVHGGTNQISVGSSNHMQQTNLTAEASELISALDAIRQTVPLGDLDADQVEALEDALLATKETATSGKKPNAIKRSLFGLRGVVDEIATSAGAGAVEAVKDWSAAATAVIIKQLAGL
;
A
#
# COMPACT_ATOMS: atom_id res chain seq x y z
N MET A 1 12.77 -15.89 -18.81
CA MET A 1 13.58 -14.74 -18.37
C MET A 1 12.79 -13.52 -18.76
N THR A 2 12.14 -12.88 -17.80
CA THR A 2 11.25 -11.74 -18.03
C THR A 2 11.91 -10.54 -17.40
N GLU A 3 12.32 -9.58 -18.22
CA GLU A 3 12.94 -8.33 -17.79
C GLU A 3 11.95 -7.53 -16.94
N ASN A 4 12.36 -7.17 -15.73
CA ASN A 4 11.64 -6.24 -14.86
C ASN A 4 11.52 -4.90 -15.60
N ASN A 5 10.36 -4.62 -16.18
CA ASN A 5 10.00 -3.29 -16.70
C ASN A 5 9.69 -2.31 -15.56
N GLU A 6 10.56 -2.25 -14.55
CA GLU A 6 10.54 -1.20 -13.55
C GLU A 6 11.09 0.09 -14.20
N VAL A 7 10.18 1.04 -14.45
CA VAL A 7 10.54 2.39 -14.87
C VAL A 7 11.27 3.04 -13.68
N LEU A 8 12.58 3.26 -13.83
CA LEU A 8 13.43 3.78 -12.75
C LEU A 8 12.92 5.14 -12.26
N ARG A 9 12.79 5.32 -10.94
CA ARG A 9 12.41 6.61 -10.36
C ARG A 9 13.67 7.46 -10.14
N VAL A 10 13.70 8.62 -10.77
CA VAL A 10 14.73 9.65 -10.58
C VAL A 10 14.26 10.59 -9.46
N PRO A 11 15.16 11.09 -8.59
CA PRO A 11 14.82 12.11 -7.61
C PRO A 11 14.04 13.28 -8.23
N GLY A 12 12.96 13.64 -7.57
CA GLY A 12 12.05 14.69 -8.01
C GLY A 12 12.61 16.08 -7.79
N ILE A 13 11.91 17.09 -8.33
CA ILE A 13 12.30 18.49 -8.18
C ILE A 13 12.41 18.93 -6.70
N ARG A 14 11.57 18.38 -5.83
CA ARG A 14 11.60 18.63 -4.37
C ARG A 14 12.79 17.99 -3.66
N ASP A 15 13.28 16.86 -4.17
CA ASP A 15 14.38 16.12 -3.55
C ASP A 15 15.74 16.80 -3.79
N VAL A 16 15.81 17.69 -4.78
CA VAL A 16 17.08 18.25 -5.27
C VAL A 16 17.14 19.76 -5.35
N SER A 17 16.03 20.47 -5.10
CA SER A 17 16.01 21.93 -5.03
C SER A 17 15.06 22.43 -3.94
N SER A 18 15.60 23.27 -3.06
CA SER A 18 14.92 23.85 -1.90
C SER A 18 13.80 24.81 -2.29
N PHE A 19 13.94 25.49 -3.42
CA PHE A 19 12.94 26.41 -3.98
C PHE A 19 11.57 25.72 -4.17
N TYR A 20 11.57 24.46 -4.60
CA TYR A 20 10.33 23.73 -4.92
C TYR A 20 9.71 23.00 -3.73
N SER A 21 10.34 23.05 -2.55
CA SER A 21 9.84 22.37 -1.35
C SER A 21 8.43 22.82 -0.94
N GLU A 22 8.08 24.08 -1.21
CA GLU A 22 6.77 24.68 -0.90
C GLU A 22 5.75 24.57 -2.04
N PHE A 23 6.18 24.21 -3.26
CA PHE A 23 5.32 24.12 -4.43
C PHE A 23 4.82 22.69 -4.68
N GLY A 24 3.59 22.56 -5.22
CA GLY A 24 3.00 21.29 -5.64
C GLY A 24 3.74 20.69 -6.83
N GLY A 25 4.31 19.49 -6.68
CA GLY A 25 4.85 18.69 -7.79
C GLY A 25 3.85 17.63 -8.27
N GLU A 26 3.97 17.26 -9.54
CA GLU A 26 3.21 16.17 -10.16
C GLU A 26 4.17 15.10 -10.70
N ASP A 27 3.86 13.83 -10.43
CA ASP A 27 4.61 12.71 -10.97
C ASP A 27 4.31 12.53 -12.47
N VAL A 28 5.35 12.46 -13.28
CA VAL A 28 5.30 12.17 -14.72
C VAL A 28 6.23 11.03 -15.09
N VAL A 29 5.98 10.42 -16.25
CA VAL A 29 6.92 9.46 -16.86
C VAL A 29 7.54 10.11 -18.08
N VAL A 30 8.87 10.16 -18.11
CA VAL A 30 9.60 10.60 -19.30
C VAL A 30 9.98 9.37 -20.10
N ARG A 31 9.62 9.36 -21.39
CA ARG A 31 10.12 8.44 -22.39
C ARG A 31 11.11 9.16 -23.29
N PRO A 32 12.40 8.85 -23.16
CA PRO A 32 13.40 9.37 -24.07
C PRO A 32 13.07 9.00 -25.53
N SER A 33 13.30 9.94 -26.43
CA SER A 33 13.18 9.76 -27.88
C SER A 33 14.31 8.88 -28.44
N SER A 34 15.47 8.90 -27.79
CA SER A 34 16.58 7.99 -28.07
C SER A 34 16.27 6.57 -27.56
N SER A 35 16.47 5.57 -28.41
CA SER A 35 16.29 4.15 -28.07
C SER A 35 17.25 3.63 -27.01
N ASP A 36 18.32 4.36 -26.72
CA ASP A 36 19.38 3.93 -25.81
C ASP A 36 19.06 4.21 -24.34
N LEU A 37 17.99 4.98 -24.07
CA LEU A 37 17.60 5.37 -22.72
C LEU A 37 16.26 4.74 -22.35
N ASN A 38 16.21 4.13 -21.17
CA ASN A 38 14.99 3.56 -20.63
C ASN A 38 14.05 4.68 -20.14
N PRO A 39 12.72 4.47 -20.24
CA PRO A 39 11.76 5.34 -19.57
C PRO A 39 12.03 5.45 -18.08
N PHE A 40 11.79 6.63 -17.51
CA PHE A 40 11.95 6.88 -16.08
C PHE A 40 10.82 7.75 -15.53
N ARG A 41 10.60 7.67 -14.22
CA ARG A 41 9.59 8.45 -13.49
C ARG A 41 10.26 9.57 -12.71
N ILE A 42 9.64 10.75 -12.71
CA ILE A 42 10.16 11.92 -12.00
C ILE A 42 9.01 12.84 -11.55
N GLU A 43 9.19 13.53 -10.43
CA GLU A 43 8.29 14.60 -9.99
C GLU A 43 8.76 15.93 -10.59
N VAL A 44 7.84 16.64 -11.24
CA VAL A 44 8.06 17.92 -11.91
C VAL A 44 7.01 18.93 -11.49
N MET A 45 7.28 20.22 -11.63
CA MET A 45 6.19 21.19 -11.65
C MET A 45 5.62 21.25 -13.05
N LEU A 46 4.32 21.05 -13.17
CA LEU A 46 3.62 21.08 -14.45
C LEU A 46 2.57 22.20 -14.42
N ASP A 47 2.68 23.14 -15.34
CA ASP A 47 1.65 24.16 -15.58
C ASP A 47 1.29 24.20 -17.06
N SER A 48 0.07 23.76 -17.36
CA SER A 48 -0.60 23.80 -18.68
C SER A 48 0.25 23.24 -19.83
N ASN A 49 1.21 24.01 -20.34
CA ASN A 49 2.12 23.67 -21.45
C ASN A 49 3.60 23.80 -21.07
N THR A 50 3.92 23.88 -19.79
CA THR A 50 5.29 24.04 -19.29
C THR A 50 5.56 23.03 -18.19
N ALA A 51 6.78 22.49 -18.19
CA ALA A 51 7.26 21.63 -17.13
C ALA A 51 8.62 22.12 -16.64
N ILE A 52 8.78 22.15 -15.31
CA ILE A 52 10.05 22.47 -14.68
C ILE A 52 10.67 21.19 -14.17
N PHE A 53 11.90 20.95 -14.62
CA PHE A 53 12.68 19.77 -14.33
C PHE A 53 13.89 20.12 -13.45
N PRO A 54 14.31 19.19 -12.57
CA PRO A 54 15.50 19.42 -11.76
C PRO A 54 16.78 19.45 -12.59
N PRO A 55 17.80 20.22 -12.20
CA PRO A 55 19.01 20.43 -13.01
C PRO A 55 19.78 19.15 -13.32
N LYS A 56 19.65 18.13 -12.47
CA LYS A 56 20.34 16.83 -12.58
C LYS A 56 19.66 15.84 -13.53
N VAL A 57 18.45 16.10 -13.99
CA VAL A 57 17.74 15.16 -14.88
C VAL A 57 18.22 15.33 -16.33
N VAL A 58 18.38 14.20 -17.00
CA VAL A 58 18.75 14.15 -18.41
C VAL A 58 17.48 13.96 -19.24
N VAL A 59 16.98 15.05 -19.80
CA VAL A 59 15.80 15.13 -20.67
C VAL A 59 16.16 15.99 -21.87
N HIS A 60 15.59 15.71 -23.03
CA HIS A 60 15.87 16.42 -24.27
C HIS A 60 14.59 16.82 -25.02
N GLU A 61 14.76 17.76 -25.95
CA GLU A 61 13.74 18.06 -26.95
C GLU A 61 13.40 16.81 -27.77
N GLY A 62 12.11 16.58 -28.02
CA GLY A 62 11.59 15.38 -28.67
C GLY A 62 11.21 14.25 -27.71
N ASP A 63 11.65 14.29 -26.44
CA ASP A 63 11.23 13.30 -25.44
C ASP A 63 9.73 13.45 -25.13
N ILE A 64 9.10 12.33 -24.75
CA ILE A 64 7.68 12.28 -24.43
C ILE A 64 7.51 12.33 -22.92
N VAL A 65 6.74 13.29 -22.43
CA VAL A 65 6.28 13.39 -21.04
C VAL A 65 4.87 12.84 -20.97
N GLU A 66 4.66 11.83 -20.13
CA GLU A 66 3.36 11.26 -19.86
C GLU A 66 2.84 11.76 -18.52
N ARG A 67 1.60 12.23 -18.55
CA ARG A 67 0.83 12.59 -17.36
C ARG A 67 -0.34 11.65 -17.19
N ALA A 68 -0.73 11.34 -15.97
CA ALA A 68 -1.98 10.62 -15.71
C ALA A 68 -3.19 11.43 -16.23
N ASP A 69 -4.07 10.79 -17.00
CA ASP A 69 -5.35 11.41 -17.37
C ASP A 69 -6.40 11.12 -16.28
N PRO A 70 -7.05 12.14 -15.68
CA PRO A 70 -8.15 11.95 -14.72
C PRO A 70 -9.31 11.09 -15.24
N ARG A 71 -9.50 11.03 -16.57
CA ARG A 71 -10.52 10.22 -17.25
C ARG A 71 -10.08 8.77 -17.50
N GLY A 72 -8.84 8.45 -17.14
CA GLY A 72 -8.20 7.16 -17.38
C GLY A 72 -7.33 7.16 -18.64
N GLY A 73 -6.11 6.62 -18.52
CA GLY A 73 -5.10 6.64 -19.57
C GLY A 73 -3.94 7.56 -19.23
N VAL A 74 -3.28 8.08 -20.25
CA VAL A 74 -2.26 9.13 -20.13
C VAL A 74 -2.47 10.23 -21.16
N ILE A 75 -2.04 11.43 -20.81
CA ILE A 75 -1.86 12.52 -21.74
C ILE A 75 -0.39 12.53 -22.16
N GLU A 76 -0.14 12.49 -23.46
CA GLU A 76 1.18 12.59 -24.05
C GLU A 76 1.52 14.04 -24.37
N TYR A 77 2.65 14.50 -23.87
CA TYR A 77 3.27 15.74 -24.28
C TYR A 77 4.61 15.44 -24.94
N VAL A 78 4.95 16.15 -26.01
CA VAL A 78 6.32 16.18 -26.54
C VAL A 78 7.01 17.43 -26.04
N ILE A 79 8.27 17.30 -25.63
CA ILE A 79 9.09 18.44 -25.27
C ILE A 79 9.49 19.15 -26.55
N SER A 80 8.92 20.33 -26.79
CA SER A 80 9.16 21.13 -27.99
C SER A 80 10.32 22.09 -27.84
N ARG A 81 10.63 22.50 -26.61
CA ARG A 81 11.77 23.37 -26.27
C ARG A 81 12.27 23.03 -24.87
N TYR A 82 13.59 22.97 -24.68
CA TYR A 82 14.20 22.66 -23.38
C TYR A 82 15.36 23.59 -23.06
N GLU A 83 15.20 24.45 -22.05
CA GLU A 83 16.15 25.51 -21.74
C GLU A 83 16.64 25.44 -20.29
N PHE A 84 17.94 25.62 -20.09
CA PHE A 84 18.50 25.74 -18.75
C PHE A 84 18.32 27.17 -18.26
N ASN A 85 17.62 27.34 -17.14
CA ASN A 85 17.54 28.59 -16.45
C ASN A 85 18.51 28.55 -15.27
N LYS A 86 19.61 29.30 -15.40
CA LYS A 86 20.59 29.47 -14.34
C LYS A 86 20.14 30.60 -13.43
N ASP A 87 20.11 30.34 -12.14
CA ASP A 87 19.87 31.37 -11.15
C ASP A 87 21.02 32.39 -11.14
N PRO A 88 20.76 33.67 -11.44
CA PRO A 88 21.79 34.70 -11.41
C PRO A 88 22.25 35.04 -10.00
N PHE A 89 21.49 34.68 -8.96
CA PHE A 89 21.80 35.02 -7.57
C PHE A 89 22.53 33.90 -6.81
N GLY A 90 22.49 32.66 -7.33
CA GLY A 90 23.22 31.52 -6.76
C GLY A 90 22.54 30.90 -5.54
N ASP A 91 21.22 31.04 -5.41
CA ASP A 91 20.39 30.48 -4.35
C ASP A 91 19.94 29.04 -4.65
N ASP A 92 20.73 28.30 -5.45
CA ASP A 92 20.45 26.93 -5.91
C ASP A 92 19.07 26.76 -6.60
N MET A 93 18.62 27.82 -7.31
CA MET A 93 17.37 27.82 -8.08
C MET A 93 17.55 27.40 -9.54
N ASP A 94 18.68 26.80 -9.88
CA ASP A 94 18.95 26.28 -11.21
C ASP A 94 17.92 25.21 -11.60
N HIS A 95 17.27 25.38 -12.75
CA HIS A 95 16.26 24.44 -13.23
C HIS A 95 16.23 24.38 -14.74
N TRP A 96 15.64 23.30 -15.25
CA TRP A 96 15.32 23.18 -16.66
C TRP A 96 13.88 23.56 -16.90
N HIS A 97 13.65 24.44 -17.86
CA HIS A 97 12.33 24.86 -18.30
C HIS A 97 12.00 24.19 -19.64
N ALA A 98 11.00 23.31 -19.63
CA ALA A 98 10.51 22.60 -20.79
C ALA A 98 9.20 23.21 -21.28
N THR A 99 9.11 23.51 -22.57
CA THR A 99 7.83 23.77 -23.24
C THR A 99 7.29 22.45 -23.77
N LEU A 100 6.02 22.19 -23.48
CA LEU A 100 5.30 20.97 -23.81
C LEU A 100 4.28 21.26 -24.90
N ALA A 101 4.28 20.42 -25.95
CA ALA A 101 3.20 20.38 -26.93
C ALA A 101 2.38 19.11 -26.70
N GLU A 102 1.09 19.26 -26.43
CA GLU A 102 0.19 18.12 -26.29
C GLU A 102 0.08 17.36 -27.61
N LYS A 103 0.36 16.06 -27.55
CA LYS A 103 0.28 15.14 -28.68
C LYS A 103 -1.04 14.36 -28.68
N GLY A 104 -1.64 14.16 -27.51
CA GLY A 104 -2.99 13.65 -27.34
C GLY A 104 -3.15 12.67 -26.18
N HIS A 105 -4.30 12.00 -26.14
CA HIS A 105 -4.67 11.06 -25.08
C HIS A 105 -4.48 9.62 -25.53
N ALA A 106 -3.70 8.85 -24.78
CA ALA A 106 -3.47 7.44 -25.03
C ALA A 106 -4.14 6.58 -23.95
N ARG A 107 -4.85 5.53 -24.38
CA ARG A 107 -5.41 4.50 -23.48
C ARG A 107 -4.33 3.50 -23.04
N ARG A 108 -3.24 4.01 -22.46
CA ARG A 108 -2.24 3.19 -21.77
C ARG A 108 -2.27 3.50 -20.29
N THR A 109 -1.96 2.51 -19.47
CA THR A 109 -1.88 2.68 -18.03
C THR A 109 -0.71 3.60 -17.72
N PHE A 110 -0.98 4.74 -17.08
CA PHE A 110 0.06 5.53 -16.42
C PHE A 110 0.83 4.59 -15.49
N ALA A 111 2.17 4.62 -15.51
CA ALA A 111 3.00 3.68 -14.74
C ALA A 111 2.87 3.97 -13.23
N GLN A 112 1.76 3.52 -12.66
CA GLN A 112 1.52 3.44 -11.24
C GLN A 112 1.49 1.97 -10.85
N PRO A 113 2.16 1.59 -9.76
CA PRO A 113 1.77 0.36 -9.07
C PRO A 113 0.33 0.55 -8.60
N ARG A 114 -0.61 -0.15 -9.23
CA ARG A 114 -1.99 -0.18 -8.76
C ARG A 114 -2.05 -1.20 -7.62
N ILE A 115 -1.89 -0.71 -6.39
CA ILE A 115 -2.10 -1.50 -5.18
C ILE A 115 -3.59 -1.51 -4.90
N ILE A 116 -4.26 -2.61 -5.24
CA ILE A 116 -5.65 -2.83 -4.83
C ILE A 116 -5.61 -3.65 -3.55
N VAL A 117 -5.76 -3.00 -2.40
CA VAL A 117 -5.94 -3.68 -1.12
C VAL A 117 -7.42 -4.07 -1.02
N HIS A 118 -7.74 -5.32 -1.33
CA HIS A 118 -9.07 -5.87 -1.12
C HIS A 118 -8.97 -7.07 -0.18
N GLY A 119 -9.35 -6.86 1.09
CA GLY A 119 -9.70 -7.94 2.00
C GLY A 119 -8.63 -9.02 2.23
N GLY A 120 -7.38 -8.58 2.43
CA GLY A 120 -6.19 -9.39 2.78
C GLY A 120 -5.52 -10.14 1.62
N THR A 121 -5.88 -9.84 0.37
CA THR A 121 -5.03 -10.19 -0.78
C THR A 121 -4.41 -8.92 -1.33
N ASN A 122 -3.08 -8.83 -1.29
CA ASN A 122 -2.34 -7.77 -1.95
C ASN A 122 -2.24 -8.12 -3.44
N GLN A 123 -3.16 -7.58 -4.24
CA GLN A 123 -3.02 -7.65 -5.70
C GLN A 123 -2.11 -6.51 -6.14
N ILE A 124 -0.86 -6.85 -6.42
CA ILE A 124 0.11 -5.93 -7.02
C ILE A 124 0.05 -6.17 -8.53
N SER A 125 -0.74 -5.34 -9.23
CA SER A 125 -0.70 -5.32 -10.68
C SER A 125 0.41 -4.37 -11.15
N VAL A 126 1.42 -4.91 -11.84
CA VAL A 126 2.51 -4.15 -12.47
C VAL A 126 2.43 -4.38 -13.98
N GLY A 127 1.94 -3.38 -14.71
CA GLY A 127 1.76 -3.46 -16.17
C GLY A 127 0.70 -4.48 -16.60
N SER A 128 0.91 -5.12 -17.75
CA SER A 128 0.03 -6.16 -18.32
C SER A 128 0.13 -7.52 -17.61
N SER A 129 1.00 -7.62 -16.61
CA SER A 129 1.22 -8.84 -15.84
C SER A 129 0.46 -8.76 -14.53
N ASN A 130 -0.63 -9.52 -14.42
CA ASN A 130 -1.26 -9.79 -13.13
C ASN A 130 -0.32 -10.71 -12.33
N HIS A 131 0.57 -10.15 -11.52
CA HIS A 131 1.21 -10.90 -10.45
C HIS A 131 0.28 -10.91 -9.25
N MET A 132 -0.51 -11.98 -9.19
CA MET A 132 -1.19 -12.37 -7.97
C MET A 132 -0.12 -12.90 -7.02
N GLN A 133 0.50 -12.03 -6.23
CA GLN A 133 1.18 -12.47 -5.02
C GLN A 133 0.09 -12.96 -4.06
N GLN A 134 -0.21 -14.26 -4.14
CA GLN A 134 -0.68 -14.95 -2.97
C GLN A 134 0.50 -14.92 -2.00
N THR A 135 0.51 -13.98 -1.06
CA THR A 135 1.18 -14.25 0.21
C THR A 135 0.61 -15.58 0.67
N ASN A 136 1.51 -16.57 0.81
CA ASN A 136 1.13 -17.91 1.21
C ASN A 136 0.44 -17.81 2.57
N LEU A 137 -0.91 -17.75 2.55
CA LEU A 137 -1.79 -17.79 3.72
C LEU A 137 -1.43 -18.93 4.67
N THR A 138 -0.75 -19.96 4.18
CA THR A 138 -0.25 -21.08 4.97
C THR A 138 0.81 -20.70 6.00
N ALA A 139 1.69 -19.73 5.73
CA ALA A 139 2.66 -19.26 6.72
C ALA A 139 1.98 -18.43 7.82
N GLU A 140 1.10 -17.49 7.44
CA GLU A 140 0.31 -16.66 8.38
C GLU A 140 -0.71 -17.48 9.18
N ALA A 141 -1.28 -18.54 8.59
CA ALA A 141 -2.22 -19.43 9.29
C ALA A 141 -1.55 -20.19 10.44
N SER A 142 -0.28 -20.59 10.30
CA SER A 142 0.44 -21.30 11.37
C SER A 142 0.70 -20.40 12.59
N GLU A 143 1.03 -19.13 12.35
CA GLU A 143 1.20 -18.12 13.40
C GLU A 143 -0.14 -17.78 14.06
N LEU A 144 -1.20 -17.66 13.27
CA LEU A 144 -2.55 -17.44 13.77
C LEU A 144 -3.04 -18.60 14.65
N ILE A 145 -2.85 -19.85 14.21
CA ILE A 145 -3.24 -21.02 15.00
C ILE A 145 -2.48 -21.05 16.34
N SER A 146 -1.17 -20.76 16.31
CA SER A 146 -0.36 -20.67 17.52
C SER A 146 -0.86 -19.59 18.49
N ALA A 147 -1.28 -18.44 17.96
CA ALA A 147 -1.87 -17.37 18.77
C ALA A 147 -3.23 -17.77 19.38
N LEU A 148 -4.08 -18.49 18.63
CA LEU A 148 -5.36 -19.01 19.13
C LEU A 148 -5.16 -20.09 20.19
N ASP A 149 -4.13 -20.93 20.05
CA ASP A 149 -3.75 -21.90 21.09
C ASP A 149 -3.24 -21.21 22.36
N ALA A 150 -2.49 -20.11 22.24
CA ALA A 150 -2.06 -19.33 23.40
C ALA A 150 -3.24 -18.70 24.16
N ILE A 151 -4.25 -18.19 23.45
CA ILE A 151 -5.50 -17.69 24.06
C ILE A 151 -6.17 -18.81 24.84
N ARG A 152 -6.30 -20.00 24.24
CA ARG A 152 -6.91 -21.18 24.86
C ARG A 152 -6.18 -21.66 26.10
N GLN A 153 -4.85 -21.69 26.07
CA GLN A 153 -4.02 -22.19 27.18
C GLN A 153 -4.05 -21.27 28.41
N THR A 154 -4.38 -19.99 28.21
CA THR A 154 -4.37 -18.98 29.27
C THR A 154 -5.76 -18.70 29.84
N VAL A 155 -6.79 -19.41 29.37
CA VAL A 155 -8.18 -19.25 29.84
C VAL A 155 -8.29 -19.59 31.33
N PRO A 156 -8.83 -18.69 32.17
CA PRO A 156 -9.08 -18.97 33.58
C PRO A 156 -10.33 -19.85 33.76
N LEU A 157 -10.24 -21.13 33.37
CA LEU A 157 -11.37 -22.08 33.35
C LEU A 157 -12.12 -22.22 34.69
N GLY A 158 -11.45 -21.94 35.81
CA GLY A 158 -12.07 -21.98 37.15
C GLY A 158 -13.02 -20.81 37.42
N ASP A 159 -12.94 -19.74 36.63
CA ASP A 159 -13.68 -18.49 36.81
C ASP A 159 -14.76 -18.26 35.72
N LEU A 160 -14.92 -19.23 34.81
CA LEU A 160 -15.89 -19.20 33.70
C LEU A 160 -16.97 -20.24 33.92
N ASP A 161 -18.20 -19.92 33.52
CA ASP A 161 -19.26 -20.91 33.49
C ASP A 161 -19.11 -21.86 32.29
N ALA A 162 -19.81 -23.00 32.33
CA ALA A 162 -19.70 -24.03 31.28
C ALA A 162 -20.12 -23.49 29.90
N ASP A 163 -21.14 -22.63 29.85
CA ASP A 163 -21.68 -22.07 28.62
C ASP A 163 -20.67 -21.10 27.97
N GLN A 164 -19.95 -20.32 28.76
CA GLN A 164 -18.87 -19.43 28.33
C GLN A 164 -17.66 -20.19 27.81
N VAL A 165 -17.27 -21.27 28.49
CA VAL A 165 -16.18 -22.14 28.04
C VAL A 165 -16.55 -22.81 26.72
N GLU A 166 -17.78 -23.33 26.59
CA GLU A 166 -18.27 -23.94 25.35
C GLU A 166 -18.29 -22.93 24.20
N ALA A 167 -18.88 -21.75 24.41
CA ALA A 167 -18.93 -20.69 23.40
C ALA A 167 -17.54 -20.23 22.94
N LEU A 168 -16.58 -20.14 23.88
CA LEU A 168 -15.20 -19.77 23.57
C LEU A 168 -14.49 -20.87 22.75
N GLU A 169 -14.62 -22.13 23.15
CA GLU A 169 -14.03 -23.27 22.44
C GLU A 169 -14.60 -23.41 21.03
N ASP A 170 -15.92 -23.23 20.86
CA ASP A 170 -16.58 -23.22 19.55
C ASP A 170 -16.07 -22.09 18.66
N ALA A 171 -15.94 -20.88 19.20
CA ALA A 171 -15.42 -19.73 18.46
C ALA A 171 -13.93 -19.90 18.08
N LEU A 172 -13.12 -20.47 18.97
CA LEU A 172 -11.71 -20.80 18.70
C LEU A 172 -11.59 -21.87 17.61
N LEU A 173 -12.39 -22.94 17.69
CA LEU A 173 -12.41 -24.01 16.72
C LEU A 173 -12.85 -23.51 15.34
N ALA A 174 -13.96 -22.77 15.27
CA ALA A 174 -14.46 -22.19 14.02
C ALA A 174 -13.44 -21.23 13.36
N THR A 175 -12.69 -20.48 14.17
CA THR A 175 -11.62 -19.60 13.68
C THR A 175 -10.43 -20.40 13.16
N LYS A 176 -10.00 -21.46 13.86
CA LYS A 176 -8.93 -22.37 13.41
C LYS A 176 -9.29 -23.13 12.13
N GLU A 177 -10.51 -23.63 12.02
CA GLU A 177 -11.01 -24.26 10.80
C GLU A 177 -11.03 -23.27 9.63
N THR A 178 -11.44 -22.01 9.89
CA THR A 178 -11.44 -20.96 8.88
C THR A 178 -10.02 -20.62 8.41
N ALA A 179 -9.04 -20.62 9.32
CA ALA A 179 -7.64 -20.40 9.00
C ALA A 179 -7.00 -21.57 8.22
N THR A 180 -7.33 -22.82 8.55
CA THR A 180 -6.74 -24.02 7.92
C THR A 180 -7.39 -24.40 6.58
N SER A 181 -8.66 -24.06 6.37
CA SER A 181 -9.41 -24.41 5.15
C SER A 181 -9.02 -23.61 3.90
N GLY A 182 -7.97 -22.79 3.94
CA GLY A 182 -7.53 -21.98 2.80
C GLY A 182 -8.55 -20.91 2.37
N LYS A 183 -9.48 -20.54 3.27
CA LYS A 183 -10.50 -19.52 3.01
C LYS A 183 -9.85 -18.14 2.84
N LYS A 184 -10.53 -17.27 2.07
CA LYS A 184 -10.08 -15.90 1.80
C LYS A 184 -9.86 -15.12 3.12
N PRO A 185 -8.91 -14.18 3.18
CA PRO A 185 -8.59 -13.43 4.39
C PRO A 185 -9.79 -12.68 5.00
N ASN A 186 -10.73 -12.19 4.17
CA ASN A 186 -12.00 -11.63 4.64
C ASN A 186 -12.87 -12.61 5.48
N ALA A 187 -12.75 -13.92 5.26
CA ALA A 187 -13.42 -14.93 6.08
C ALA A 187 -12.71 -15.07 7.43
N ILE A 188 -11.37 -15.06 7.43
CA ILE A 188 -10.54 -15.11 8.66
C ILE A 188 -10.79 -13.87 9.53
N LYS A 189 -10.84 -12.67 8.93
CA LYS A 189 -11.19 -11.43 9.63
C LYS A 189 -12.58 -11.53 10.28
N ARG A 190 -13.57 -12.04 9.54
CA ARG A 190 -14.93 -12.22 10.07
C ARG A 190 -14.97 -13.21 11.23
N SER A 191 -14.26 -14.35 11.15
CA SER A 191 -14.18 -15.28 12.27
C SER A 191 -13.45 -14.67 13.48
N LEU A 192 -12.40 -13.88 13.27
CA LEU A 192 -11.70 -13.17 14.34
C LEU A 192 -12.57 -12.11 15.02
N PHE A 193 -13.41 -11.39 14.27
CA PHE A 193 -14.41 -10.50 14.87
C PHE A 193 -15.47 -11.25 15.67
N GLY A 194 -15.89 -12.44 15.20
CA GLY A 194 -16.77 -13.34 15.95
C GLY A 194 -16.15 -13.79 17.27
N LEU A 195 -14.91 -14.27 17.23
CA LEU A 195 -14.14 -14.65 18.43
C LEU A 195 -13.98 -13.48 19.40
N ARG A 196 -13.64 -12.29 18.89
CA ARG A 196 -13.58 -11.08 19.71
C ARG A 196 -14.91 -10.79 20.39
N GLY A 197 -16.03 -10.93 19.67
CA GLY A 197 -17.36 -10.75 20.25
C GLY A 197 -17.60 -11.66 21.46
N VAL A 198 -17.21 -12.93 21.37
CA VAL A 198 -17.31 -13.88 22.48
C VAL A 198 -16.39 -13.50 23.65
N VAL A 199 -15.15 -13.09 23.38
CA VAL A 199 -14.22 -12.64 24.43
C VAL A 199 -14.73 -11.37 25.12
N ASP A 200 -15.24 -10.41 24.36
CA ASP A 200 -15.79 -9.15 24.88
C ASP A 200 -17.09 -9.41 25.67
N GLU A 201 -17.93 -10.37 25.24
CA GLU A 201 -19.11 -10.83 25.97
C GLU A 201 -18.74 -11.48 27.30
N ILE A 202 -17.76 -12.39 27.31
CA ILE A 202 -17.20 -13.00 28.53
C ILE A 202 -16.64 -11.92 29.47
N ALA A 203 -15.90 -10.95 28.95
CA ALA A 203 -15.37 -9.84 29.76
C ALA A 203 -16.49 -9.00 30.40
N THR A 204 -17.61 -8.82 29.68
CA THR A 204 -18.75 -8.01 30.11
C THR A 204 -19.65 -8.79 31.08
N SER A 205 -19.90 -10.07 30.84
CA SER A 205 -20.70 -10.97 31.69
C SER A 205 -20.05 -11.20 33.06
N ALA A 206 -18.72 -11.10 33.11
CA ALA A 206 -17.94 -11.19 34.34
C ALA A 206 -18.38 -10.15 35.41
N GLY A 207 -18.93 -8.99 35.00
CA GLY A 207 -19.57 -8.04 35.92
C GLY A 207 -18.69 -7.47 37.06
N ALA A 208 -19.31 -6.69 37.95
CA ALA A 208 -18.63 -5.91 39.01
C ALA A 208 -17.93 -6.77 40.10
N GLY A 209 -18.12 -8.09 40.09
CA GLY A 209 -17.51 -9.04 41.02
C GLY A 209 -16.51 -10.02 40.38
N ALA A 210 -16.28 -9.96 39.07
CA ALA A 210 -15.37 -10.90 38.42
C ALA A 210 -13.92 -10.75 38.84
N VAL A 211 -13.35 -11.94 39.01
CA VAL A 211 -11.94 -12.26 39.26
C VAL A 211 -11.08 -11.49 38.26
N GLU A 212 -10.16 -10.69 38.80
CA GLU A 212 -9.19 -9.87 38.06
C GLU A 212 -8.53 -10.66 36.91
N ALA A 213 -8.32 -11.96 37.12
CA ALA A 213 -7.83 -12.92 36.13
C ALA A 213 -8.66 -12.97 34.82
N VAL A 214 -10.00 -12.92 34.86
CA VAL A 214 -10.85 -12.94 33.65
C VAL A 214 -10.71 -11.64 32.86
N LYS A 215 -10.61 -10.51 33.56
CA LYS A 215 -10.43 -9.19 32.94
C LYS A 215 -9.04 -9.07 32.30
N ASP A 216 -8.00 -9.48 33.01
CA ASP A 216 -6.64 -9.47 32.50
C ASP A 216 -6.46 -10.43 31.31
N TRP A 217 -7.03 -11.63 31.42
CA TRP A 217 -7.06 -12.59 30.32
C TRP A 217 -7.80 -12.04 29.11
N SER A 218 -9.02 -11.50 29.28
CA SER A 218 -9.81 -10.98 28.16
C SER A 218 -9.15 -9.79 27.48
N ALA A 219 -8.50 -8.89 28.24
CA ALA A 219 -7.72 -7.79 27.68
C ALA A 219 -6.52 -8.29 26.88
N ALA A 220 -5.79 -9.29 27.39
CA ALA A 220 -4.66 -9.91 26.69
C ALA A 220 -5.12 -10.64 25.41
N ALA A 221 -6.20 -11.41 25.50
CA ALA A 221 -6.79 -12.12 24.37
C ALA A 221 -7.26 -11.14 23.28
N THR A 222 -7.97 -10.07 23.66
CA THR A 222 -8.40 -9.01 22.73
C THR A 222 -7.21 -8.30 22.08
N ALA A 223 -6.12 -8.03 22.81
CA ALA A 223 -4.91 -7.45 22.23
C ALA A 223 -4.26 -8.38 21.19
N VAL A 224 -4.21 -9.70 21.47
CA VAL A 224 -3.73 -10.71 20.52
C VAL A 224 -4.62 -10.75 19.27
N ILE A 225 -5.95 -10.76 19.43
CA ILE A 225 -6.89 -10.77 18.32
C ILE A 225 -6.76 -9.50 17.47
N ILE A 226 -6.65 -8.32 18.08
CA ILE A 226 -6.46 -7.04 17.37
C ILE A 226 -5.13 -7.05 16.60
N LYS A 227 -4.05 -7.56 17.18
CA LYS A 227 -2.77 -7.69 16.50
C LYS A 227 -2.89 -8.56 15.24
N GLN A 228 -3.61 -9.68 15.33
CA GLN A 228 -3.86 -10.55 14.17
C GLN A 228 -4.78 -9.89 13.13
N LEU A 229 -5.80 -9.15 13.56
CA LEU A 229 -6.68 -8.38 12.67
C LEU A 229 -5.94 -7.27 11.92
N ALA A 230 -4.97 -6.61 12.55
CA ALA A 230 -4.16 -5.55 11.95
C ALA A 230 -3.09 -6.07 10.97
N GLY A 231 -2.68 -7.34 11.13
CA GLY A 231 -1.75 -8.02 10.22
C GLY A 231 -2.40 -8.55 8.94
N LEU A 232 -3.73 -8.68 8.91
CA LEU A 232 -4.54 -9.16 7.77
C LEU A 232 -5.10 -8.00 6.93
#